data_AF-A0A959SME2-F1
#
_entry.id   AF-A0A959SME2-F1
#
_cell.length_a   1.000
_cell.length_b   1.000
_cell.length_c   1.000
_cell.angle_alpha   90.00
_cell.angle_beta   90.00
_cell.angle_gamma   90.00
#
_symmetry.space_group_name_H-M   'P 1'
#
loop_
_entity.id
_entity.type
_entity.pdbx_description
1 polymer ?
#
loop_
_entity_poly.entity_id
_entity_poly.type
_entity_poly.pdbx_seq_one_letter_code
_entity_poly.pdbx_strand_id
1 'polypeptide(L)'
;MPNAESVWIPVKPITKVYQPQHERTNEMTRYSVIATALILISCTAQDRSGQPVGEEHHADSAGTEAVEVITAHHGFTSGLLDKDGVLWFGTNGSGVFRYDGNTFTALSERDGLCNDQVHTIIQDHEGVLWFGTVKGLCRYERGAFTSIPLPFRDTTG
;
A
#
# COMPACT_ATOMS: atom_id res chain seq x y z
N MET A 1 26.00 67.21 -13.74
CA MET A 1 25.47 66.41 -12.62
C MET A 1 24.28 65.62 -13.14
N PRO A 2 24.16 64.32 -12.80
CA PRO A 2 23.66 63.33 -13.74
C PRO A 2 22.13 63.20 -13.74
N ASN A 3 21.65 63.03 -14.96
CA ASN A 3 20.33 62.68 -15.45
C ASN A 3 19.90 61.28 -14.98
N ALA A 4 18.62 61.16 -14.58
CA ALA A 4 18.00 59.93 -14.13
C ALA A 4 17.88 58.92 -15.29
N GLU A 5 18.66 57.84 -15.23
CA GLU A 5 18.53 56.69 -16.13
C GLU A 5 17.36 55.82 -15.69
N SER A 6 16.36 55.68 -16.56
CA SER A 6 15.27 54.72 -16.43
C SER A 6 15.80 53.31 -16.71
N VAL A 7 15.87 52.48 -15.68
CA VAL A 7 16.27 51.06 -15.76
C VAL A 7 15.10 50.23 -16.32
N TRP A 8 15.31 49.64 -17.50
CA TRP A 8 14.40 48.68 -18.11
C TRP A 8 14.74 47.25 -17.65
N ILE A 9 13.79 46.53 -17.07
CA ILE A 9 13.94 45.09 -16.77
C ILE A 9 13.20 44.31 -17.86
N PRO A 10 13.89 43.49 -18.69
CA PRO A 10 13.21 42.66 -19.66
C PRO A 10 12.58 41.44 -18.97
N VAL A 11 11.25 41.33 -19.06
CA VAL A 11 10.52 40.09 -18.76
C VAL A 11 10.63 39.12 -19.95
N LYS A 12 11.25 37.95 -19.74
CA LYS A 12 11.27 36.87 -20.74
C LYS A 12 9.88 36.22 -20.83
N PRO A 13 9.34 35.96 -22.03
CA PRO A 13 8.12 35.17 -22.18
C PRO A 13 8.40 33.71 -21.82
N ILE A 14 7.59 33.13 -20.92
CA ILE A 14 7.63 31.71 -20.61
C ILE A 14 6.67 30.99 -21.56
N THR A 15 7.16 30.61 -22.74
CA THR A 15 6.52 29.59 -23.58
C THR A 15 7.31 28.29 -23.41
N LYS A 16 6.97 27.51 -22.38
CA LYS A 16 7.29 26.07 -22.39
C LYS A 16 6.17 25.35 -23.11
N VAL A 17 6.33 25.19 -24.41
CA VAL A 17 5.55 24.26 -25.22
C VAL A 17 5.90 22.84 -24.77
N TYR A 18 4.90 22.09 -24.30
CA TYR A 18 5.02 20.68 -23.95
C TYR A 18 5.39 19.88 -25.20
N GLN A 19 6.61 19.34 -25.24
CA GLN A 19 7.04 18.37 -26.26
C GLN A 19 6.99 16.97 -25.63
N PRO A 20 6.12 16.06 -26.10
CA PRO A 20 6.15 14.68 -25.64
C PRO A 20 7.40 13.98 -26.19
N GLN A 21 8.20 13.41 -25.29
CA GLN A 21 9.35 12.58 -25.63
C GLN A 21 8.86 11.33 -26.36
N HIS A 22 9.15 11.26 -27.66
CA HIS A 22 8.85 10.16 -28.54
C HIS A 22 9.93 9.07 -28.39
N GLU A 23 9.92 8.33 -27.29
CA GLU A 23 10.71 7.11 -27.13
C GLU A 23 9.88 6.06 -26.39
N ARG A 24 9.05 5.32 -27.13
CA ARG A 24 8.55 4.00 -26.69
C ARG A 24 8.04 3.13 -27.85
N THR A 25 8.71 3.19 -29.00
CA THR A 25 8.54 2.18 -30.04
C THR A 25 9.32 0.93 -29.64
N ASN A 26 8.80 0.16 -28.67
CA ASN A 26 9.22 -1.23 -28.37
C ASN A 26 8.33 -1.97 -27.35
N GLU A 27 7.29 -1.35 -26.77
CA GLU A 27 6.34 -2.06 -25.88
C GLU A 27 5.20 -2.74 -26.66
N MET A 28 4.74 -2.16 -27.78
CA MET A 28 3.65 -2.72 -28.60
C MET A 28 3.96 -4.08 -29.23
N THR A 29 5.23 -4.36 -29.55
CA THR A 29 5.66 -5.65 -30.10
C THR A 29 5.61 -6.76 -29.05
N ARG A 30 5.81 -6.43 -27.76
CA ARG A 30 5.75 -7.42 -26.65
C ARG A 30 4.32 -7.85 -26.36
N TYR A 31 3.37 -6.91 -26.36
CA TYR A 31 1.95 -7.22 -26.19
C TYR A 31 1.38 -8.03 -27.36
N SER A 32 1.89 -7.83 -28.58
CA SER A 32 1.50 -8.62 -29.76
C SER A 32 1.92 -10.09 -29.67
N VAL A 33 3.14 -10.39 -29.17
CA VAL A 33 3.61 -11.78 -29.03
C VAL A 33 2.83 -12.53 -27.96
N ILE A 34 2.51 -11.85 -26.84
CA ILE A 34 1.70 -12.42 -25.75
C ILE A 34 0.26 -12.67 -26.23
N ALA A 35 -0.33 -11.75 -26.99
CA ALA A 35 -1.67 -11.94 -27.56
C ALA A 35 -1.72 -13.10 -28.58
N THR A 36 -0.69 -13.27 -29.42
CA THR A 36 -0.63 -14.42 -30.35
C THR A 36 -0.43 -15.76 -29.64
N ALA A 37 0.29 -15.78 -28.50
CA ALA A 37 0.46 -17.00 -27.71
C ALA A 37 -0.85 -17.46 -27.04
N LEU A 38 -1.68 -16.52 -26.58
CA LEU A 38 -2.97 -16.83 -25.96
C LEU A 38 -4.01 -17.38 -26.94
N ILE A 39 -3.90 -17.05 -28.24
CA ILE A 39 -4.83 -17.54 -29.28
C ILE A 39 -4.56 -19.01 -29.64
N LEU A 40 -3.31 -19.49 -29.54
CA LEU A 40 -2.96 -20.88 -29.87
C LEU A 40 -3.29 -21.89 -28.76
N ILE A 41 -3.50 -21.44 -27.52
CA ILE A 41 -3.89 -22.33 -26.39
C ILE A 41 -5.36 -22.79 -26.52
N SER A 42 -6.16 -22.15 -27.37
CA SER A 42 -7.58 -22.47 -27.55
C SER A 42 -7.88 -23.57 -28.59
N CYS A 43 -6.88 -24.15 -29.26
CA CYS A 43 -7.11 -25.15 -30.32
C CYS A 43 -6.27 -26.42 -30.14
N THR A 44 -6.47 -27.15 -29.04
CA THR A 44 -6.22 -28.61 -29.00
C THR A 44 -7.34 -29.39 -28.33
N ALA A 45 -8.44 -28.74 -27.94
CA ALA A 45 -9.62 -29.42 -27.42
C ALA A 45 -10.55 -29.82 -28.57
N GLN A 46 -10.17 -30.86 -29.33
CA GLN A 46 -11.06 -31.85 -30.00
C GLN A 46 -10.27 -32.67 -31.05
N ASP A 47 -10.01 -33.96 -30.81
CA ASP A 47 -10.63 -35.07 -31.55
C ASP A 47 -10.17 -36.47 -31.04
N ARG A 48 -11.16 -37.37 -30.95
CA ARG A 48 -11.16 -38.85 -31.07
C ARG A 48 -10.46 -39.82 -30.08
N SER A 49 -11.36 -40.57 -29.42
CA SER A 49 -11.47 -42.05 -29.39
C SER A 49 -10.36 -42.93 -28.79
N GLY A 50 -10.74 -43.70 -27.76
CA GLY A 50 -10.33 -45.12 -27.62
C GLY A 50 -9.18 -45.46 -26.67
N GLN A 51 -9.53 -46.08 -25.53
CA GLN A 51 -8.76 -46.97 -24.63
C GLN A 51 -7.48 -46.49 -23.88
N PRO A 52 -7.19 -47.09 -22.70
CA PRO A 52 -6.20 -46.59 -21.73
C PRO A 52 -4.83 -47.32 -21.80
N VAL A 53 -3.91 -46.88 -20.92
CA VAL A 53 -2.63 -47.47 -20.45
C VAL A 53 -1.37 -46.74 -20.95
N GLY A 54 -0.55 -46.26 -20.00
CA GLY A 54 0.84 -45.86 -20.25
C GLY A 54 1.37 -44.72 -19.35
N GLU A 55 1.96 -45.11 -18.22
CA GLU A 55 3.07 -44.54 -17.41
C GLU A 55 3.51 -43.05 -17.47
N GLU A 56 3.67 -42.53 -16.23
CA GLU A 56 4.66 -41.57 -15.68
C GLU A 56 4.97 -40.24 -16.36
N HIS A 57 4.72 -39.10 -15.68
CA HIS A 57 5.60 -37.92 -15.73
C HIS A 57 5.50 -37.09 -14.44
N HIS A 58 6.69 -36.72 -13.94
CA HIS A 58 7.01 -35.82 -12.82
C HIS A 58 5.92 -34.81 -12.44
N ALA A 59 5.45 -34.91 -11.20
CA ALA A 59 4.75 -33.82 -10.53
C ALA A 59 5.78 -32.74 -10.14
N ASP A 60 6.05 -31.82 -11.05
CA ASP A 60 6.50 -30.48 -10.67
C ASP A 60 5.34 -29.84 -9.90
N SER A 61 5.35 -30.02 -8.57
CA SER A 61 4.56 -29.21 -7.66
C SER A 61 5.13 -27.79 -7.70
N ALA A 62 4.74 -27.02 -8.72
CA ALA A 62 4.73 -25.58 -8.61
C ALA A 62 3.83 -25.27 -7.40
N GLY A 63 4.48 -25.03 -6.26
CA GLY A 63 3.81 -24.69 -5.03
C GLY A 63 2.94 -23.48 -5.28
N THR A 64 1.64 -23.69 -5.33
CA THR A 64 0.70 -22.61 -5.10
C THR A 64 0.99 -22.11 -3.68
N GLU A 65 1.82 -21.09 -3.56
CA GLU A 65 1.95 -20.39 -2.28
C GLU A 65 0.56 -19.87 -1.93
N ALA A 66 -0.02 -20.45 -0.89
CA ALA A 66 -1.31 -20.00 -0.39
C ALA A 66 -1.15 -18.53 -0.01
N VAL A 67 -1.85 -17.65 -0.72
CA VAL A 67 -1.94 -16.24 -0.31
C VAL A 67 -2.67 -16.24 1.02
N GLU A 68 -1.95 -15.95 2.09
CA GLU A 68 -2.56 -15.77 3.40
C GLU A 68 -3.48 -14.56 3.34
N VAL A 69 -4.79 -14.81 3.25
CA VAL A 69 -5.78 -13.75 3.29
C VAL A 69 -5.90 -13.28 4.72
N ILE A 70 -5.16 -12.23 5.05
CA ILE A 70 -5.27 -11.57 6.34
C ILE A 70 -6.62 -10.86 6.38
N THR A 71 -7.57 -11.40 7.15
CA THR A 71 -8.93 -10.86 7.28
C THR A 71 -9.12 -10.20 8.63
N ALA A 72 -9.61 -8.96 8.61
CA ALA A 72 -10.07 -8.30 9.83
C ALA A 72 -11.44 -8.89 10.21
N HIS A 73 -11.50 -9.65 11.30
CA HIS A 73 -12.74 -10.25 11.79
C HIS A 73 -13.80 -9.20 12.18
N HIS A 74 -13.38 -7.96 12.45
CA HIS A 74 -14.23 -6.89 12.99
C HIS A 74 -14.38 -5.67 12.04
N GLY A 75 -13.96 -5.79 10.78
CA GLY A 75 -13.97 -4.70 9.80
C GLY A 75 -12.98 -3.58 10.12
N PHE A 76 -12.75 -2.69 9.14
CA PHE A 76 -11.87 -1.53 9.29
C PHE A 76 -12.65 -0.30 9.76
N THR A 77 -12.08 0.43 10.72
CA THR A 77 -12.66 1.67 11.28
C THR A 77 -12.04 2.92 10.68
N SER A 78 -10.79 2.83 10.23
CA SER A 78 -9.99 3.94 9.74
C SER A 78 -8.89 3.45 8.81
N GLY A 79 -8.45 4.32 7.92
CA GLY A 79 -7.33 4.08 7.01
C GLY A 79 -6.47 5.33 6.88
N LEU A 80 -5.15 5.16 6.81
CA LEU A 80 -4.19 6.24 6.66
C LEU A 80 -3.03 5.79 5.75
N LEU A 81 -2.69 6.62 4.76
CA LEU A 81 -1.40 6.53 4.06
C LEU A 81 -0.44 7.48 4.77
N ASP A 82 0.65 6.96 5.31
CA ASP A 82 1.66 7.79 5.98
C ASP A 82 2.62 8.44 4.97
N LYS A 83 3.47 9.34 5.47
CA LYS A 83 4.49 10.06 4.68
C LYS A 83 5.54 9.15 4.03
N ASP A 84 5.72 7.93 4.53
CA ASP A 84 6.68 6.96 4.01
C ASP A 84 6.04 6.02 2.98
N GLY A 85 4.75 6.20 2.68
CA GLY A 85 4.01 5.40 1.70
C GLY A 85 3.44 4.10 2.27
N VAL A 86 3.44 3.93 3.59
CA VAL A 86 2.88 2.75 4.26
C VAL A 86 1.40 3.00 4.55
N LEU A 87 0.58 2.00 4.23
CA LEU A 87 -0.85 2.00 4.52
C LEU A 87 -1.11 1.41 5.90
N TRP A 88 -1.97 2.08 6.66
CA TRP A 88 -2.37 1.69 8.01
C TRP A 88 -3.88 1.60 8.10
N PHE A 89 -4.37 0.54 8.74
CA PHE A 89 -5.79 0.30 8.91
C PHE A 89 -6.12 -0.05 10.36
N GLY A 90 -6.99 0.72 10.98
CA GLY A 90 -7.51 0.43 12.31
C GLY A 90 -8.70 -0.51 12.22
N THR A 91 -8.90 -1.34 13.23
CA THR A 91 -10.02 -2.29 13.28
C THR A 91 -10.80 -2.21 14.59
N ASN A 92 -12.01 -2.75 14.57
CA ASN A 92 -12.87 -2.81 15.75
C ASN A 92 -12.63 -4.08 16.60
N GLY A 93 -11.36 -4.44 16.85
CA GLY A 93 -11.01 -5.56 17.74
C GLY A 93 -9.94 -6.53 17.22
N SER A 94 -9.31 -6.25 16.09
CA SER A 94 -8.19 -7.05 15.56
C SER A 94 -6.87 -6.27 15.53
N GLY A 95 -6.82 -5.11 16.19
CA GLY A 95 -5.65 -4.23 16.21
C GLY A 95 -5.50 -3.39 14.95
N VAL A 96 -4.25 -3.23 14.51
CA VAL A 96 -3.83 -2.41 13.36
C VAL A 96 -3.22 -3.30 12.30
N PHE A 97 -3.63 -3.10 11.05
CA PHE A 97 -2.95 -3.69 9.90
C PHE A 97 -2.07 -2.65 9.21
N ARG A 98 -0.81 -2.99 9.01
CA ARG A 98 0.20 -2.19 8.30
C ARG A 98 0.53 -2.87 6.98
N TYR A 99 0.58 -2.12 5.88
CA TYR A 99 1.01 -2.61 4.58
C TYR A 99 2.08 -1.70 3.98
N ASP A 100 3.25 -2.26 3.72
CA ASP A 100 4.42 -1.52 3.22
C ASP A 100 4.58 -1.54 1.69
N GLY A 101 3.54 -1.96 0.97
CA GLY A 101 3.58 -2.17 -0.48
C GLY A 101 3.96 -3.60 -0.88
N ASN A 102 4.46 -4.42 0.04
CA ASN A 102 4.81 -5.82 -0.20
C ASN A 102 4.10 -6.76 0.77
N THR A 103 4.10 -6.43 2.06
CA THR A 103 3.64 -7.33 3.13
C THR A 103 2.64 -6.66 4.05
N PHE A 104 1.62 -7.42 4.45
CA PHE A 104 0.70 -7.03 5.52
C PHE A 104 1.22 -7.54 6.86
N THR A 105 1.24 -6.68 7.88
CA THR A 105 1.60 -7.02 9.25
C THR A 105 0.44 -6.64 10.18
N ALA A 106 0.02 -7.57 11.02
CA ALA A 106 -0.95 -7.33 12.08
C ALA A 106 -0.24 -6.96 13.38
N LEU A 107 -0.63 -5.84 13.98
CA LEU A 107 -0.12 -5.33 15.26
C LEU A 107 -1.27 -5.25 16.26
N SER A 108 -1.13 -5.89 17.41
CA SER A 108 -2.18 -5.98 18.44
C SER A 108 -1.65 -5.61 19.83
N GLU A 109 -2.47 -5.74 20.88
CA GLU A 109 -2.07 -5.55 22.29
C GLU A 109 -0.83 -6.37 22.65
N ARG A 110 -0.65 -7.55 22.03
CA ARG A 110 0.53 -8.39 22.23
C ARG A 110 1.83 -7.75 21.72
N ASP A 111 1.71 -6.85 20.74
CA ASP A 111 2.81 -6.13 20.09
C ASP A 111 3.03 -4.74 20.73
N GLY A 112 2.27 -4.41 21.78
CA GLY A 112 2.38 -3.18 22.56
C GLY A 112 1.34 -2.10 22.25
N LEU A 113 0.40 -2.35 21.33
CA LEU A 113 -0.72 -1.45 21.08
C LEU A 113 -1.56 -1.27 22.36
N CYS A 114 -2.06 -0.05 22.62
CA CYS A 114 -2.85 0.21 23.84
C CYS A 114 -4.12 -0.65 23.95
N ASN A 115 -4.83 -0.88 22.83
CA ASN A 115 -5.97 -1.77 22.75
C ASN A 115 -6.27 -2.19 21.29
N ASP A 116 -6.80 -3.40 21.09
CA ASP A 116 -7.12 -3.94 19.77
C ASP A 116 -8.32 -3.27 19.08
N GLN A 117 -9.12 -2.50 19.81
CA GLN A 117 -10.17 -1.64 19.25
C GLN A 117 -9.59 -0.25 18.96
N VAL A 118 -9.28 -0.03 17.69
CA VAL A 118 -8.71 1.21 17.16
C VAL A 118 -9.78 1.97 16.40
N HIS A 119 -10.00 3.23 16.73
CA HIS A 119 -11.05 4.05 16.12
C HIS A 119 -10.50 5.09 15.14
N THR A 120 -9.27 5.53 15.33
CA THR A 120 -8.66 6.55 14.48
C THR A 120 -7.15 6.38 14.41
N ILE A 121 -6.58 6.77 13.28
CA ILE A 121 -5.14 6.81 13.03
C ILE A 121 -4.84 8.18 12.44
N ILE A 122 -3.88 8.90 13.03
CA ILE A 122 -3.37 10.16 12.48
C ILE A 122 -1.84 10.14 12.48
N GLN A 123 -1.23 10.86 11.56
CA GLN A 123 0.20 11.14 11.57
C GLN A 123 0.42 12.63 11.85
N ASP A 124 1.33 12.95 12.77
CA ASP A 124 1.70 14.34 13.03
C ASP A 124 2.74 14.88 12.04
N HIS A 125 3.16 16.12 12.25
CA HIS A 125 4.11 16.80 11.38
C HIS A 125 5.53 16.20 11.45
N GLU A 126 5.92 15.59 12.57
CA GLU A 126 7.21 14.91 12.75
C GLU A 126 7.21 13.48 12.19
N GLY A 127 6.04 12.99 11.78
CA GLY A 127 5.89 11.65 11.18
C GLY A 127 5.50 10.58 12.20
N VAL A 128 5.26 10.95 13.46
CA VAL A 128 4.82 10.03 14.50
C VAL A 128 3.36 9.65 14.25
N LEU A 129 3.07 8.36 14.40
CA LEU A 129 1.71 7.83 14.27
C LEU A 129 1.02 7.78 15.64
N TRP A 130 -0.25 8.13 15.63
CA TRP A 130 -1.10 8.18 16.80
C TRP A 130 -2.36 7.38 16.56
N PHE A 131 -2.66 6.46 17.48
CA PHE A 131 -3.80 5.56 17.42
C PHE A 131 -4.74 5.87 18.58
N GLY A 132 -5.95 6.30 18.26
CA GLY A 132 -7.00 6.44 19.26
C GLY A 132 -7.66 5.09 19.48
N THR A 133 -7.49 4.53 20.68
CA THR A 133 -8.07 3.25 21.08
C THR A 133 -9.07 3.45 22.22
N VAL A 134 -9.87 2.43 22.54
CA VAL A 134 -10.81 2.50 23.67
C VAL A 134 -10.13 2.67 25.04
N LYS A 135 -8.83 2.34 25.15
CA LYS A 135 -8.05 2.52 26.39
C LYS A 135 -7.23 3.82 26.39
N GLY A 136 -7.39 4.68 25.38
CA GLY A 136 -6.71 5.97 25.30
C GLY A 136 -5.85 6.12 24.06
N LEU A 137 -4.78 6.91 24.18
CA LEU A 137 -3.93 7.29 23.05
C LEU A 137 -2.65 6.46 23.00
N CYS A 138 -2.39 5.81 21.87
CA CYS A 138 -1.17 5.06 21.63
C CYS A 138 -0.29 5.79 20.60
N ARG A 139 0.94 6.09 20.96
CA ARG A 139 1.96 6.67 20.06
C ARG A 139 2.79 5.55 19.45
N TYR A 140 3.08 5.61 18.16
CA TYR A 140 3.99 4.69 17.47
C TYR A 140 5.13 5.45 16.81
N GLU A 141 6.35 5.09 17.19
CA GLU A 141 7.57 5.70 16.68
C GLU A 141 8.66 4.62 16.59
N ARG A 142 9.36 4.56 15.45
CA ARG A 142 10.50 3.67 15.22
C ARG A 142 10.23 2.19 15.56
N GLY A 143 9.03 1.70 15.22
CA GLY A 143 8.68 0.30 15.44
C GLY A 143 8.08 -0.02 16.80
N ALA A 144 7.96 0.95 17.71
CA ALA A 144 7.52 0.72 19.08
C ALA A 144 6.27 1.55 19.43
N PHE A 145 5.36 0.93 20.19
CA PHE A 145 4.20 1.59 20.78
C PHE A 145 4.51 2.16 22.16
N THR A 146 3.93 3.30 22.48
CA THR A 146 3.97 3.93 23.81
C THR A 146 2.57 4.40 24.19
N SER A 147 2.06 3.92 25.32
CA SER A 147 0.80 4.38 25.87
C SER A 147 0.96 5.78 26.47
N ILE A 148 0.11 6.71 26.07
CA ILE A 148 0.03 8.04 26.69
C ILE A 148 -1.11 8.02 27.71
N PRO A 149 -0.80 8.01 29.02
CA PRO A 149 -1.83 8.08 30.04
C PRO A 149 -2.53 9.44 29.96
N LEU A 150 -3.87 9.42 29.93
CA LEU A 150 -4.62 10.65 30.13
C LEU A 150 -4.43 11.12 31.58
N PRO A 151 -4.18 12.42 31.83
CA PRO A 151 -4.11 12.93 33.18
C PRO A 151 -5.48 12.75 33.84
N PHE A 152 -5.57 11.80 34.76
CA PHE A 152 -6.76 11.66 35.59
C PHE A 152 -6.78 12.85 36.55
N ARG A 153 -7.64 13.84 36.30
CA ARG A 153 -8.02 14.80 37.33
C ARG A 153 -9.16 14.18 38.10
N ASP A 154 -8.85 13.68 39.28
CA ASP A 154 -9.87 13.34 40.26
C ASP A 154 -10.57 14.66 40.62
N THR A 155 -11.83 14.83 40.20
CA THR A 155 -12.67 15.99 40.53
C THR A 155 -13.33 15.85 41.89
N THR A 156 -12.97 14.83 42.66
CA THR A 156 -13.47 14.59 44.01
C THR A 156 -12.63 15.38 45.01
N GLY A 157 -12.91 16.69 45.13
CA GLY A 157 -12.36 17.59 46.14
C GLY A 157 -13.46 18.28 46.92
#